data_AF-A0A2V8ERB7-F1
#
_entry.id   AF-A0A2V8ERB7-F1
#
_cell.length_a   1.000
_cell.length_b   1.000
_cell.length_c   1.000
_cell.angle_alpha   90.00
_cell.angle_beta   90.00
_cell.angle_gamma   90.00
#
_symmetry.space_group_name_H-M   'P 1'
#
loop_
_entity.id
_entity.type
_entity.pdbx_description
1 polymer ?
#
loop_
_entity_poly.entity_id
_entity_poly.type
_entity_poly.pdbx_seq_one_letter_code
_entity_poly.pdbx_strand_id
1 'polypeptide(L)'
;MSASAPWSSTTAACCSCGGGTNRSRVGALVDVLDRIRLAPDGRTLYHYVLIDFVCRRTAGTLCCGSDATEAASVSVADLPDYHLAAATFAMIHKALDRLAAGPWRPRDVPEPDVDPR
;
A
#
# COMPACT_ATOMS: atom_id res chain seq x y z
N MET A 1 32.72 9.69 -11.42
CA MET A 1 31.31 9.98 -11.76
C MET A 1 30.54 8.68 -11.57
N SER A 2 29.90 8.51 -10.40
CA SER A 2 29.10 7.32 -10.09
C SER A 2 27.65 7.75 -9.97
N ALA A 3 26.79 7.20 -10.82
CA ALA A 3 25.37 7.49 -10.85
C ALA A 3 24.69 6.70 -9.71
N SER A 4 24.31 7.39 -8.65
CA SER A 4 23.40 6.86 -7.64
C SER A 4 21.97 6.92 -8.17
N ALA A 5 21.46 5.78 -8.65
CA ALA A 5 20.02 5.61 -8.83
C ALA A 5 19.39 5.08 -7.52
N PRO A 6 18.16 5.50 -7.18
CA PRO A 6 17.60 5.46 -5.83
C PRO A 6 16.78 4.18 -5.59
N TRP A 7 16.22 4.03 -4.40
CA TRP A 7 15.04 3.21 -3.99
C TRP A 7 15.15 1.66 -3.96
N SER A 8 15.14 1.10 -2.74
CA SER A 8 14.96 -0.34 -2.44
C SER A 8 13.86 -0.63 -1.41
N SER A 9 13.02 0.35 -1.05
CA SER A 9 12.09 0.21 0.08
C SER A 9 10.64 0.45 -0.37
N THR A 10 9.86 -0.62 -0.49
CA THR A 10 8.41 -0.53 -0.66
C THR A 10 7.78 -0.29 0.71
N THR A 11 7.57 0.98 1.07
CA THR A 11 6.85 1.36 2.29
C THR A 11 5.35 1.10 2.09
N ALA A 12 4.77 0.19 2.87
CA ALA A 12 3.33 0.16 3.10
C ALA A 12 2.98 1.42 3.92
N ALA A 13 2.41 2.44 3.28
CA ALA A 13 2.00 3.67 3.95
C ALA A 13 0.58 3.48 4.50
N CYS A 14 0.45 3.28 5.82
CA CYS A 14 -0.84 3.38 6.48
C CYS A 14 -1.10 4.84 6.87
N CYS A 15 -2.26 5.37 6.51
CA CYS A 15 -2.68 6.75 6.80
C CYS A 15 -3.95 6.74 7.66
N SER A 16 -3.84 7.02 8.97
CA SER A 16 -4.59 8.11 9.66
C SER A 16 -4.41 8.13 11.21
N CYS A 17 -4.09 9.35 11.69
CA CYS A 17 -4.11 9.99 13.03
C CYS A 17 -3.27 9.36 14.18
N GLY A 18 -2.42 10.08 14.94
CA GLY A 18 -2.13 11.52 15.03
C GLY A 18 -0.67 11.80 15.46
N GLY A 19 0.03 12.63 14.67
CA GLY A 19 1.44 13.03 14.88
C GLY A 19 2.34 12.76 13.67
N GLY A 20 1.97 11.79 12.82
CA GLY A 20 2.69 11.49 11.59
C GLY A 20 2.45 12.49 10.47
N THR A 21 3.52 12.96 9.85
CA THR A 21 3.46 13.86 8.68
C THR A 21 3.55 13.12 7.34
N ASN A 22 3.41 11.78 7.34
CA ASN A 22 3.60 10.94 6.15
C ASN A 22 2.61 11.32 5.04
N ARG A 23 3.13 11.97 3.99
CA ARG A 23 2.37 12.30 2.78
C ARG A 23 2.83 11.41 1.65
N SER A 24 1.89 10.93 0.85
CA SER A 24 2.17 10.11 -0.33
C SER A 24 1.38 10.60 -1.54
N ARG A 25 1.90 10.35 -2.73
CA ARG A 25 1.15 10.45 -3.98
C ARG A 25 0.80 9.05 -4.45
N VAL A 26 -0.43 8.90 -4.92
CA VAL A 26 -0.93 7.64 -5.48
C VAL A 26 -0.45 7.52 -6.92
N GLY A 27 -0.08 6.31 -7.34
CA GLY A 27 0.31 6.03 -8.72
C GLY A 27 -0.57 4.98 -9.37
N ALA A 28 0.05 4.05 -10.08
CA ALA A 28 -0.66 3.03 -10.84
C ALA A 28 -1.40 2.03 -9.94
N LEU A 29 -2.56 1.58 -10.44
CA LEU A 29 -3.25 0.40 -9.91
C LEU A 29 -2.35 -0.82 -10.05
N VAL A 30 -2.23 -1.58 -8.96
CA VAL A 30 -1.57 -2.89 -8.91
C VAL A 30 -2.60 -3.97 -9.20
N ASP A 31 -3.67 -4.01 -8.41
CA ASP A 31 -4.73 -4.99 -8.56
C ASP A 31 -6.03 -4.61 -7.83
N VAL A 32 -7.08 -5.37 -8.14
CA VAL A 32 -8.33 -5.38 -7.40
C VAL A 32 -8.57 -6.79 -6.87
N LEU A 33 -8.56 -6.96 -5.55
CA LEU A 33 -8.92 -8.20 -4.90
C LEU A 33 -10.38 -8.14 -4.46
N ASP A 34 -11.22 -8.92 -5.11
CA ASP A 34 -12.62 -9.12 -4.72
C ASP A 34 -12.75 -10.41 -3.91
N ARG A 35 -13.23 -10.32 -2.66
CA ARG A 35 -13.35 -11.49 -1.78
C ARG A 35 -14.70 -11.57 -1.08
N ILE A 36 -15.40 -12.66 -1.35
CA ILE A 36 -16.62 -13.07 -0.65
C ILE A 36 -16.27 -14.23 0.30
N ARG A 37 -16.62 -14.07 1.57
CA ARG A 37 -16.43 -15.11 2.59
C ARG A 37 -17.77 -15.60 3.06
N LEU A 38 -17.95 -16.91 2.92
CA LEU A 38 -19.19 -17.60 3.26
C LEU A 38 -19.02 -18.34 4.59
N ALA A 39 -20.12 -18.42 5.34
CA ALA A 39 -20.27 -19.32 6.46
C ALA A 39 -20.43 -20.77 5.98
N PRO A 40 -20.29 -21.77 6.89
CA PRO A 40 -20.49 -23.17 6.53
C PRO A 40 -21.89 -23.48 5.98
N ASP A 41 -22.91 -22.68 6.33
CA ASP A 41 -24.28 -22.78 5.83
C ASP A 41 -24.50 -22.10 4.46
N GLY A 42 -23.45 -21.54 3.86
CA GLY A 42 -23.47 -20.85 2.58
C GLY A 42 -23.85 -19.36 2.65
N ARG A 43 -24.17 -18.81 3.82
CA ARG A 43 -24.50 -17.37 3.95
C ARG A 43 -23.24 -16.51 3.85
N THR A 44 -23.31 -15.37 3.16
CA THR A 44 -22.22 -14.38 3.14
C THR A 44 -21.99 -13.80 4.54
N LEU A 45 -20.77 -13.97 5.06
CA LEU A 45 -20.30 -13.31 6.27
C LEU A 45 -19.81 -11.90 5.96
N TYR A 46 -18.96 -11.79 4.94
CA TYR A 46 -18.43 -10.51 4.50
C TYR A 46 -18.02 -10.57 3.03
N HIS A 47 -18.24 -9.46 2.35
CA HIS A 47 -17.77 -9.18 1.00
C HIS A 47 -16.94 -7.90 1.08
N TYR A 48 -15.70 -7.95 0.65
CA TYR A 48 -14.86 -6.77 0.54
C TYR A 48 -14.11 -6.77 -0.78
N VAL A 49 -13.81 -5.55 -1.23
CA VAL A 49 -12.95 -5.30 -2.36
C VAL A 49 -11.76 -4.48 -1.87
N LEU A 50 -10.55 -4.99 -2.08
CA LEU A 50 -9.31 -4.25 -1.85
C LEU A 50 -8.77 -3.78 -3.20
N ILE A 51 -8.38 -2.52 -3.27
CA ILE A 51 -7.81 -1.90 -4.47
C ILE A 51 -6.43 -1.37 -4.09
N ASP A 52 -5.40 -2.01 -4.62
CA ASP A 52 -4.02 -1.71 -4.23
C ASP A 52 -3.33 -0.85 -5.27
N PHE A 53 -2.65 0.19 -4.80
CA PHE A 53 -1.92 1.15 -5.61
C PHE A 53 -0.45 1.18 -5.23
N VAL A 54 0.39 1.48 -6.21
CA VAL A 54 1.76 1.86 -5.91
C VAL A 54 1.79 3.33 -5.51
N CYS A 55 2.15 3.60 -4.25
CA CYS A 55 2.28 4.95 -3.73
C CYS A 55 3.75 5.36 -3.58
N ARG A 56 4.02 6.65 -3.70
CA ARG A 56 5.33 7.23 -3.42
C ARG A 56 5.21 8.22 -2.28
N ARG A 57 5.96 7.99 -1.19
CA ARG A 57 6.10 8.97 -0.10
C ARG A 57 6.70 10.27 -0.66
N THR A 58 6.04 11.38 -0.41
CA THR A 58 6.45 12.72 -0.83
C THR A 58 6.98 13.57 0.30
N ALA A 59 6.57 13.31 1.55
CA ALA A 59 7.08 14.02 2.72
C ALA A 59 6.76 13.28 4.03
N GLY A 60 7.36 13.76 5.12
CA GLY A 60 7.10 13.32 6.47
C GLY A 60 7.77 12.02 6.88
N THR A 61 7.47 11.62 8.11
CA THR A 61 8.08 10.46 8.77
C THR A 61 7.06 9.32 8.87
N LEU A 62 7.51 8.10 8.60
CA LEU A 62 6.70 6.89 8.79
C LEU A 62 6.33 6.76 10.27
N CYS A 63 5.05 6.53 10.54
CA CYS A 63 4.53 6.23 11.88
C CYS A 63 3.39 5.23 11.76
N CYS A 64 3.10 4.51 12.83
CA CYS A 64 1.87 3.74 12.92
C CYS A 64 0.65 4.67 12.96
N GLY A 65 -0.47 4.20 12.39
CA GLY A 65 -1.78 4.82 12.49
C GLY A 65 -2.60 4.15 13.59
N SER A 66 -3.86 4.57 13.77
CA SER A 66 -4.76 3.97 14.77
C SER A 66 -5.06 2.48 14.56
N ASP A 67 -4.90 1.98 13.35
CA ASP A 67 -5.18 0.61 12.92
C ASP A 67 -3.95 -0.31 12.93
N ALA A 68 -2.78 0.22 13.33
CA ALA A 68 -1.52 -0.50 13.35
C ALA A 68 -0.76 -0.24 14.65
N THR A 69 -0.12 -1.26 15.20
CA THR A 69 0.71 -1.12 16.41
C THR A 69 2.13 -0.67 16.09
N GLU A 70 2.61 -0.93 14.88
CA GLU A 70 3.99 -0.66 14.45
C GLU A 70 4.02 -0.28 12.97
N ALA A 71 5.05 0.49 12.57
CA ALA A 71 5.34 0.78 11.18
C ALA A 71 6.87 0.75 10.94
N ALA A 72 7.28 0.01 9.92
CA ALA A 72 8.69 -0.14 9.55
C ALA A 72 8.88 -0.02 8.03
N SER A 73 10.07 0.44 7.64
CA SER A 73 10.54 0.30 6.26
C SER A 73 11.37 -0.97 6.19
N VAL A 74 10.90 -1.94 5.42
CA VAL A 74 11.47 -3.29 5.34
C VAL A 74 12.03 -3.50 3.93
N SER A 75 13.15 -4.21 3.82
CA SER A 75 13.65 -4.61 2.51
C SER A 75 12.79 -5.75 1.95
N VAL A 76 12.70 -5.88 0.61
CA VAL A 76 11.91 -6.96 0.00
C VAL A 76 12.43 -8.35 0.41
N ALA A 77 13.73 -8.47 0.65
CA ALA A 77 14.36 -9.72 1.05
C ALA A 77 13.94 -10.19 2.45
N ASP A 78 13.59 -9.25 3.36
CA ASP A 78 13.24 -9.55 4.74
C ASP A 78 11.72 -9.79 4.92
N LEU A 79 10.90 -9.55 3.88
CA LEU A 79 9.43 -9.75 3.94
C LEU A 79 8.99 -11.15 4.43
N PRO A 80 9.68 -12.25 4.11
CA PRO A 80 9.31 -13.58 4.62
C PRO A 80 9.27 -13.66 6.16
N ASP A 81 10.06 -12.84 6.85
CA ASP A 81 10.15 -12.85 8.32
C ASP A 81 8.95 -12.20 9.01
N TYR A 82 8.09 -11.50 8.25
CA TYR A 82 6.92 -10.78 8.77
C TYR A 82 5.62 -11.58 8.76
N HIS A 83 5.68 -12.89 8.46
CA HIS A 83 4.54 -13.81 8.48
C HIS A 83 3.29 -13.28 7.74
N LEU A 84 3.51 -12.61 6.61
CA LEU A 84 2.45 -12.01 5.82
C LEU A 84 1.50 -13.07 5.26
N ALA A 85 0.23 -12.69 5.11
CA ALA A 85 -0.72 -13.52 4.37
C ALA A 85 -0.22 -13.74 2.93
N ALA A 86 -0.38 -14.95 2.39
CA ALA A 86 0.10 -15.29 1.05
C ALA A 86 -0.41 -14.33 -0.05
N ALA A 87 -1.66 -13.85 0.08
CA ALA A 87 -2.23 -12.86 -0.84
C ALA A 87 -1.49 -11.51 -0.77
N THR A 88 -1.14 -11.06 0.44
CA THR A 88 -0.35 -9.82 0.65
C THR A 88 1.04 -9.96 0.05
N PHE A 89 1.71 -11.09 0.28
CA PHE A 89 3.03 -11.36 -0.28
C PHE A 89 3.01 -11.32 -1.82
N ALA A 90 2.04 -12.00 -2.44
CA ALA A 90 1.85 -11.99 -3.89
C ALA A 90 1.57 -10.57 -4.43
N MET A 91 0.78 -9.78 -3.71
CA MET A 91 0.44 -8.41 -4.09
C MET A 91 1.65 -7.47 -4.06
N ILE A 92 2.53 -7.61 -3.06
CA ILE A 92 3.79 -6.85 -2.99
C ILE A 92 4.67 -7.17 -4.20
N HIS A 93 4.83 -8.45 -4.55
CA HIS A 93 5.60 -8.83 -5.75
C HIS A 93 4.98 -8.28 -7.03
N LYS A 94 3.65 -8.34 -7.18
CA LYS A 94 2.95 -7.72 -8.32
C LYS A 94 3.21 -6.20 -8.40
N ALA A 95 3.25 -5.52 -7.26
CA ALA A 95 3.57 -4.09 -7.21
C ALA A 95 5.03 -3.81 -7.66
N LEU A 96 5.98 -4.67 -7.30
CA LEU A 96 7.37 -4.58 -7.74
C LEU A 96 7.49 -4.79 -9.26
N ASP A 97 6.82 -5.81 -9.80
CA ASP A 97 6.77 -6.04 -11.25
C ASP A 97 6.16 -4.84 -11.98
N ARG A 98 5.10 -4.25 -11.40
CA ARG A 98 4.45 -3.05 -11.95
C ARG A 98 5.37 -1.83 -11.98
N LEU A 99 6.26 -1.70 -11.00
CA LEU A 99 7.28 -0.66 -10.92
C LEU A 99 8.44 -0.91 -11.89
N ALA A 100 8.80 -2.17 -12.12
CA ALA A 100 9.83 -2.54 -13.10
C ALA A 100 9.36 -2.34 -14.55
N ALA A 101 8.06 -2.55 -14.82
CA ALA A 101 7.48 -2.46 -16.17
C ALA A 101 7.40 -1.02 -16.73
N GLY A 102 7.55 0.01 -15.89
CA GLY A 102 7.52 1.39 -16.36
C GLY A 102 7.61 2.40 -15.23
N PRO A 103 7.91 3.68 -15.55
CA PRO A 103 8.08 4.70 -14.53
C PRO A 103 6.80 4.88 -13.72
N TRP A 104 6.95 5.02 -12.41
CA TRP A 104 5.87 5.47 -11.55
C TRP A 104 5.39 6.85 -12.01
N ARG A 105 4.07 6.99 -12.23
CA ARG A 105 3.42 8.26 -12.55
C ARG A 105 2.34 8.54 -11.50
N PRO A 106 2.25 9.77 -10.98
CA PRO A 106 1.13 10.14 -10.12
C PRO A 106 -0.17 9.93 -10.87
N ARG A 107 -1.15 9.36 -10.17
CA ARG A 107 -2.54 9.42 -10.60
C ARG A 107 -3.09 10.75 -10.14
N ASP A 108 -3.68 11.49 -11.07
CA ASP A 108 -4.49 12.66 -10.73
C ASP A 108 -5.79 12.14 -10.13
N VAL A 109 -5.80 12.00 -8.81
CA VAL A 109 -7.03 11.85 -8.05
C VAL A 109 -7.41 13.28 -7.67
N PRO A 110 -8.51 13.85 -8.20
CA PRO A 110 -9.02 15.12 -7.71
C PRO A 110 -9.11 15.02 -6.18
N GLU A 111 -8.68 16.06 -5.45
CA GLU A 111 -8.96 16.09 -4.02
C GLU A 111 -10.47 15.83 -3.84
N PRO A 112 -10.86 14.94 -2.91
CA PRO A 112 -12.27 14.72 -2.66
C PRO A 112 -12.90 16.08 -2.40
N ASP A 113 -14.06 16.34 -3.02
CA ASP A 113 -14.86 17.52 -2.69
C ASP A 113 -15.21 17.39 -1.20
N VAL A 114 -14.41 18.03 -0.34
CA VAL A 114 -14.63 18.02 1.09
C VAL A 114 -15.85 18.90 1.29
N ASP A 115 -17.04 18.29 1.29
CA ASP A 115 -18.28 18.97 1.65
C ASP A 115 -18.08 19.60 3.03
N PRO A 116 -18.09 20.94 3.14
CA PRO A 116 -17.80 21.62 4.41
C PRO A 116 -18.99 21.59 5.39
N ARG A 117 -20.00 20.74 5.16
CA ARG A 117 -21.22 20.61 5.97
C ARG A 117 -21.02 19.83 7.26
#